data_AF-A0A240TYT7-F1
#
_entry.id   AF-A0A240TYT7-F1
#
_cell.length_a   1.000
_cell.length_b   1.000
_cell.length_c   1.000
_cell.angle_alpha   90.00
_cell.angle_beta   90.00
_cell.angle_gamma   90.00
#
_symmetry.space_group_name_H-M   'P 1'
#
loop_
_entity.id
_entity.type
_entity.pdbx_description
1 polymer ?
#
loop_
_entity_poly.entity_id
_entity_poly.type
_entity_poly.pdbx_seq_one_letter_code
_entity_poly.pdbx_strand_id
1 'polypeptide(L)' 'MPRTDGMWLLSLSPQPESGSALFATVMLEPSALPEATLLLDLAKTQPILLVVRAGGKYYGLQREIKIGVPMSSPIAK' A
#
# COMPACT_ATOMS: atom_id res chain seq x y z
N MET A 1 7.79 2.46 22.06
CA MET A 1 7.32 2.03 20.73
C MET A 1 5.80 1.96 20.75
N PRO A 2 5.08 2.51 19.75
CA PRO A 2 3.63 2.35 19.66
C PRO A 2 3.30 0.87 19.47
N ARG A 3 2.50 0.29 20.36
CA ARG A 3 2.03 -1.10 20.26
C ARG A 3 0.84 -1.11 19.31
N THR A 4 0.92 -1.87 18.22
CA THR A 4 -0.17 -1.99 17.23
C THR A 4 -1.32 -2.80 17.81
N ASP A 5 -2.56 -2.44 17.46
CA ASP A 5 -3.79 -3.11 17.91
C ASP A 5 -4.16 -4.31 17.01
N GLY A 6 -3.19 -4.78 16.22
CA GLY A 6 -3.37 -5.99 15.43
C GLY A 6 -3.94 -5.81 14.02
N MET A 7 -3.99 -4.59 13.46
CA MET A 7 -4.48 -4.40 12.09
C MET A 7 -3.76 -3.31 11.31
N TRP A 8 -3.29 -3.67 10.10
CA TRP A 8 -2.84 -2.76 9.05
C TRP A 8 -3.80 -2.80 7.87
N LEU A 9 -4.11 -1.64 7.32
CA LEU A 9 -4.95 -1.46 6.13
C LEU A 9 -4.10 -0.81 5.05
N LEU A 10 -4.08 -1.38 3.85
CA LEU A 10 -3.43 -0.76 2.70
C LEU A 10 -4.44 -0.41 1.64
N SER A 11 -4.38 0.84 1.21
CA SER A 11 -5.33 1.41 0.28
C SER A 11 -4.66 2.23 -0.83
N LEU A 12 -5.33 2.30 -1.96
CA LEU A 12 -4.99 3.19 -3.06
C LEU A 12 -5.65 4.55 -2.83
N SER A 13 -4.89 5.63 -2.98
CA SER A 13 -5.38 7.00 -2.84
C SER A 13 -4.88 7.83 -4.02
N PRO A 14 -5.72 8.52 -4.80
CA PRO A 14 -7.18 8.48 -4.74
C PRO A 14 -7.72 7.07 -5.05
N GLN A 15 -8.96 6.82 -4.64
CA GLN A 15 -9.66 5.57 -4.94
C GLN A 15 -9.63 5.32 -6.47
N PRO A 16 -9.26 4.11 -6.92
CA PRO A 16 -9.25 3.80 -8.35
C PRO A 16 -10.66 3.89 -8.93
N GLU A 17 -10.75 4.34 -10.18
CA GLU A 17 -12.02 4.48 -10.93
C GLU A 17 -12.80 3.16 -11.04
N SER A 18 -12.10 2.03 -10.95
CA SER A 18 -12.69 0.71 -10.84
C SER A 18 -12.07 -0.04 -9.66
N GLY A 19 -12.93 -0.65 -8.82
CA GLY A 19 -12.51 -1.53 -7.73
C GLY A 19 -12.52 -0.90 -6.34
N SER A 20 -12.04 -1.69 -5.36
CA SER A 20 -11.94 -1.29 -3.96
C SER A 20 -10.67 -0.46 -3.74
N ALA A 21 -10.80 0.64 -2.99
CA ALA A 21 -9.63 1.39 -2.52
C ALA A 21 -8.78 0.54 -1.57
N LEU A 22 -9.41 -0.29 -0.74
CA LEU A 22 -8.73 -1.22 0.16
C LEU A 22 -8.34 -2.48 -0.61
N PHE A 23 -7.03 -2.76 -0.69
CA PHE A 23 -6.52 -3.92 -1.43
C PHE A 23 -5.85 -4.97 -0.55
N ALA A 24 -5.47 -4.62 0.68
CA ALA A 24 -4.93 -5.58 1.63
C ALA A 24 -5.22 -5.19 3.08
N THR A 25 -5.43 -6.22 3.90
CA THR A 25 -5.54 -6.10 5.36
C THR A 25 -4.61 -7.13 5.98
N VAL A 26 -3.77 -6.69 6.92
CA VAL A 26 -2.87 -7.58 7.64
C VAL A 26 -3.29 -7.59 9.10
N MET A 27 -3.71 -8.76 9.58
CA MET A 27 -3.95 -8.99 11.00
C MET A 27 -2.65 -9.37 11.69
N LEU A 28 -2.40 -8.79 12.85
CA LEU A 28 -1.14 -8.91 13.56
C LEU A 28 -1.39 -9.27 15.02
N GLU A 29 -0.48 -10.04 15.59
CA GLU A 29 -0.47 -10.22 17.03
C GLU A 29 -0.18 -8.88 17.73
N PRO A 30 -0.95 -8.51 18.78
CA PRO A 30 -0.73 -7.27 19.50
C PRO A 30 0.71 -7.17 20.02
N SER A 31 1.33 -6.00 19.85
CA SER A 31 2.74 -5.75 20.23
C SER A 31 3.82 -6.47 19.40
N ALA A 32 3.45 -7.18 18.33
CA ALA A 32 4.42 -7.62 17.34
C ALA A 32 5.06 -6.42 16.62
N LEU A 33 6.32 -6.55 16.23
CA LEU A 33 6.96 -5.69 15.22
C LEU A 33 6.70 -6.35 13.86
N PRO A 34 5.61 -5.99 13.19
CA PRO A 34 5.14 -6.76 12.07
C PRO A 34 5.89 -6.35 10.82
N GLU A 35 6.35 -7.35 10.07
CA GLU A 35 6.87 -7.15 8.73
C GLU A 35 5.95 -7.89 7.76
N ALA A 36 5.41 -7.16 6.78
CA ALA A 36 4.54 -7.71 5.77
C ALA A 36 5.05 -7.29 4.40
N THR A 37 5.19 -8.26 3.49
CA THR A 37 5.50 -8.01 2.09
C THR A 37 4.26 -8.27 1.27
N LEU A 38 3.90 -7.30 0.43
CA LEU A 38 2.76 -7.38 -0.48
C LEU A 38 3.26 -7.17 -1.90
N LEU A 39 2.80 -8.03 -2.81
CA LEU A 39 3.01 -7.84 -4.24
C LEU A 39 1.76 -7.16 -4.81
N LEU A 40 1.95 -6.05 -5.52
CA LEU A 40 0.87 -5.27 -6.12
C LEU A 40 1.13 -5.14 -7.60
N ASP A 41 0.11 -5.46 -8.39
CA ASP A 41 0.09 -5.18 -9.82
C ASP A 41 -0.51 -3.78 -10.03
N LEU A 42 0.34 -2.84 -10.46
CA LEU A 42 -0.01 -1.43 -10.61
C LEU A 42 -0.01 -1.05 -12.09
N ALA A 43 -1.19 -0.71 -12.62
CA ALA A 43 -1.33 -0.31 -14.01
C ALA A 43 -0.80 1.10 -14.31
N LYS A 44 -0.67 1.95 -13.28
CA LYS A 44 -0.24 3.35 -13.40
C LYS A 44 0.48 3.83 -12.15
N THR A 45 1.20 4.94 -12.29
CA THR A 45 1.74 5.69 -11.15
C THR A 45 0.59 6.13 -10.24
N GLN A 46 0.69 5.81 -8.95
CA GLN A 46 -0.34 6.17 -7.98
C GLN A 46 0.17 6.20 -6.54
N PRO A 47 -0.47 7.00 -5.67
CA PRO A 47 -0.22 6.93 -4.24
C PRO A 47 -0.83 5.69 -3.59
N ILE A 48 -0.06 5.13 -2.65
CA ILE A 48 -0.47 4.07 -1.73
C ILE A 48 -0.52 4.67 -0.33
N LEU A 49 -1.61 4.42 0.39
CA LEU A 49 -1.82 4.80 1.78
C LEU A 49 -1.82 3.55 2.67
N LEU A 50 -0.86 3.47 3.57
CA LEU A 50 -0.82 2.52 4.68
C LEU A 50 -1.47 3.17 5.91
N VAL A 51 -2.43 2.50 6.52
CA VAL A 51 -3.05 2.90 7.79
C VAL A 51 -2.82 1.82 8.83
N VAL A 52 -2.31 2.20 9.99
CA VAL A 52 -2.06 1.33 11.14
C VAL A 52 -2.95 1.76 12.30
N ARG A 53 -3.59 0.79 12.95
CA ARG A 53 -4.31 1.02 14.21
C ARG A 53 -3.43 0.63 15.41
N ALA A 54 -3.29 1.53 16.39
CA ALA A 54 -2.48 1.33 17.60
C ALA A 54 -3.05 2.16 18.76
N GLY A 55 -3.32 1.53 19.91
CA GLY A 55 -3.90 2.16 21.09
C GLY A 55 -5.23 2.89 20.83
N GLY A 56 -6.09 2.36 19.95
CA GLY A 56 -7.36 2.96 19.54
C GLY A 56 -7.23 4.11 18.54
N LYS A 57 -6.02 4.44 18.10
CA LYS A 57 -5.73 5.55 17.18
C LYS A 57 -5.29 5.02 15.82
N TYR A 58 -5.53 5.82 14.78
CA TYR A 58 -5.11 5.54 13.40
C TYR A 58 -3.91 6.40 13.04
N TYR A 59 -2.92 5.78 12.39
CA TYR A 59 -1.71 6.40 11.90
C TYR A 59 -1.58 6.11 10.41
N GLY A 60 -1.32 7.12 9.60
CA GLY A 60 -1.25 7.00 8.13
C GLY A 60 0.14 7.30 7.58
N LEU A 61 0.55 6.57 6.55
CA LEU A 61 1.71 6.84 5.72
C LEU A 61 1.30 6.76 4.25
N GLN A 62 1.52 7.83 3.50
CA GLN A 62 1.27 7.87 2.05
C GLN A 62 2.59 7.89 1.29
N ARG A 63 2.67 7.09 0.22
CA ARG A 63 3.83 7.06 -0.69
C ARG A 63 3.38 6.88 -2.13
N GLU A 64 3.94 7.67 -3.04
CA GLU A 64 3.75 7.50 -4.48
C GLU A 64 4.66 6.40 -5.03
N ILE A 65 4.09 5.48 -5.81
CA ILE A 65 4.83 4.48 -6.58
C ILE A 65 4.76 4.86 -8.06
N LYS A 66 5.93 5.13 -8.65
CA LYS A 66 6.05 5.48 -10.07
C LYS A 66 6.21 4.24 -10.93
N ILE A 67 5.35 4.08 -11.93
CA ILE A 67 5.47 3.02 -12.94
C ILE A 67 6.10 3.63 -14.19
N GLY A 68 7.23 3.05 -14.60
CA GLY A 68 7.89 3.42 -15.85
C GLY A 68 7.11 2.90 -17.05
N VAL A 69 7.14 3.63 -18.16
CA VAL A 69 6.73 3.08 -19.45
C VAL A 69 7.78 2.07 -19.91
N PRO A 70 7.40 0.88 -20.41
CA PRO A 70 8.36 0.01 -21.06
C PRO A 70 9.06 0.78 -22.17
N MET A 71 10.40 0.83 -22.16
CA MET A 71 11.15 1.39 -23.28
C MET A 71 10.70 0.64 -24.54
N SER A 72 10.05 1.35 -25.47
CA SER A 72 9.85 0.82 -26.81
C SER A 72 11.23 0.45 -27.34
N SER A 73 11.43 -0.84 -27.62
CA SER A 73 12.66 -1.29 -28.27
C SER A 73 12.88 -0.43 -29.51
N PRO A 74 14.06 0.17 -29.71
CA PRO A 74 14.29 0.98 -30.89
C PRO A 74 14.09 0.06 -32.09
N ILE A 75 13.11 0.41 -32.93
CA ILE A 75 12.91 -0.22 -34.22
C ILE A 75 14.21 -0.03 -34.98
N ALA A 76 14.97 -1.11 -35.16
CA ALA A 76 16.15 -1.11 -36.00
C ALA A 76 15.71 -0.70 -37.42
N LYS A 77 16.31 0.39 -37.93
CA LYS A 77 16.16 0.83 -39.32
C LYS A 77 16.84 -0.13 -40.27
#